data_AF-A0AAD9D7K5-F1
#
_entry.id   AF-A0AAD9D7K5-F1
#
_cell.length_a   1.000
_cell.length_b   1.000
_cell.length_c   1.000
_cell.angle_alpha   90.00
_cell.angle_beta   90.00
_cell.angle_gamma   90.00
#
_symmetry.space_group_name_H-M   'P 1'
#
loop_
_entity.id
_entity.type
_entity.pdbx_description
1 polymer ?
#
loop_
_entity_poly.entity_id
_entity_poly.type
_entity_poly.pdbx_seq_one_letter_code
_entity_poly.pdbx_strand_id
1 'polypeptide(L)'
;MSSTLLHYACEENMSLDVILELLNKRPDDVMKKNQRGFLPIHVACFKEQSFDVIDALITAYPDGLKVQDNDGGLPIHKACANGQSFEVIEALMKAYPDGLKVPTSKGRLPIHWACVAEGQSFEAIDALIKEYPDNLEELDDYGLLPIHVACMRAEQSFEVIDALIKAHPDGLKVRDWHEEDFKVIEAIIRAHPKGIRVVAPSYILDVKDGYSILHRACMSKRSFELIEALIGMCPEALKVPDNYGRFPIHWACVAEGQSFEVIEALIGMCPEALKVPDNYGRLPIHWACEQGQSFEVIDALIKEYPDGLKERDGDGRLPIRYALMKQARDSPSLSRTFALDAKIPVFSSFSARITGQESGIADAMIPAGALLQLMFPRHNIF
;
A
#
# COMPACT_ATOMS: atom_id res chain seq x y z
N MET A 1 -22.23 -2.73 35.95
CA MET A 1 -22.32 -1.58 36.88
C MET A 1 -22.83 -0.37 36.11
N SER A 2 -23.71 0.45 36.68
CA SER A 2 -24.22 1.68 36.04
C SER A 2 -23.27 2.86 36.24
N SER A 3 -23.31 3.85 35.34
CA SER A 3 -22.57 5.11 35.48
C SER A 3 -22.92 5.82 36.79
N THR A 4 -21.91 6.36 37.49
CA THR A 4 -22.12 7.19 38.69
C THR A 4 -22.45 8.63 38.29
N LEU A 5 -22.90 9.45 39.24
CA LEU A 5 -23.11 10.89 39.00
C LEU A 5 -21.82 11.58 38.51
N LEU A 6 -20.66 11.15 38.99
CA LEU A 6 -19.37 11.69 38.55
C LEU A 6 -19.07 11.35 37.08
N HIS A 7 -19.48 10.17 36.59
CA HIS A 7 -19.37 9.87 35.16
C HIS A 7 -20.23 10.81 34.33
N TYR A 8 -21.50 11.00 34.72
CA TYR A 8 -22.41 11.91 34.01
C TYR A 8 -21.92 13.36 34.04
N ALA A 9 -21.36 13.81 35.15
CA ALA A 9 -20.77 15.15 35.24
C ALA A 9 -19.58 15.33 34.29
N CYS A 10 -18.73 14.30 34.16
CA CYS A 10 -17.64 14.29 33.17
C CYS A 10 -18.16 14.15 31.73
N GLU A 11 -19.30 13.50 31.52
CA GLU A 11 -19.89 13.29 30.19
C GLU A 11 -20.54 14.56 29.63
N GLU A 12 -21.22 15.31 30.50
CA GLU A 12 -22.01 16.51 30.17
C GLU A 12 -21.19 17.82 30.27
N ASN A 13 -19.86 17.73 30.35
CA ASN A 13 -18.96 18.88 30.46
C ASN A 13 -19.32 19.86 31.59
N MET A 14 -19.64 19.31 32.78
CA MET A 14 -19.98 20.13 33.95
C MET A 14 -18.75 20.90 34.47
N SER A 15 -19.01 22.04 35.14
CA SER A 15 -17.94 22.88 35.67
C SER A 15 -17.10 22.17 36.74
N LEU A 16 -15.85 22.62 36.88
CA LEU A 16 -14.91 22.14 37.89
C LEU A 16 -15.52 22.14 39.30
N ASP A 17 -16.26 23.19 39.67
CA ASP A 17 -16.90 23.29 40.99
C ASP A 17 -17.87 22.13 41.26
N VAL A 18 -18.63 21.71 40.25
CA VAL A 18 -19.56 20.58 40.37
C VAL A 18 -18.79 19.27 40.52
N ILE A 19 -17.70 19.09 39.75
CA ILE A 19 -16.83 17.92 39.86
C ILE A 19 -16.20 17.83 41.26
N LEU A 20 -15.64 18.93 41.76
CA LEU A 20 -15.04 19.01 43.09
C LEU A 20 -16.05 18.75 44.21
N GLU A 21 -17.26 19.29 44.10
CA GLU A 21 -18.34 19.04 45.05
C GLU A 21 -18.76 17.55 45.07
N LEU A 22 -18.83 16.91 43.89
CA LEU A 22 -19.12 15.48 43.78
C LEU A 22 -17.99 14.63 44.37
N LEU A 23 -16.73 14.98 44.12
CA LEU A 23 -15.57 14.31 44.71
C LEU A 23 -15.55 14.46 46.24
N ASN A 24 -15.89 15.63 46.77
CA ASN A 24 -15.98 15.85 48.21
C ASN A 24 -17.10 15.02 48.87
N LYS A 25 -18.28 14.93 48.23
CA LYS A 25 -19.41 14.18 48.79
C LYS A 25 -19.28 12.68 48.64
N ARG A 26 -18.65 12.21 47.56
CA ARG A 26 -18.52 10.79 47.20
C ARG A 26 -17.14 10.52 46.60
N PRO A 27 -16.07 10.55 47.40
CA PRO A 27 -14.71 10.38 46.90
C PRO A 27 -14.51 9.03 46.21
N ASP A 28 -15.14 7.96 46.70
CA ASP A 28 -15.02 6.62 46.12
C ASP A 28 -15.61 6.48 44.71
N ASP A 29 -16.46 7.43 44.26
CA ASP A 29 -17.05 7.37 42.92
C ASP A 29 -15.99 7.55 41.81
N VAL A 30 -14.82 8.12 42.13
CA VAL A 30 -13.68 8.25 41.18
C VAL A 30 -13.08 6.90 40.78
N MET A 31 -13.25 5.87 41.62
CA MET A 31 -12.71 4.52 41.40
C MET A 31 -13.72 3.56 40.75
N LYS A 32 -14.99 3.96 40.61
CA LYS A 32 -16.04 3.08 40.09
C LYS A 32 -15.98 3.03 38.57
N LYS A 33 -16.09 1.81 38.01
CA LYS A 33 -16.20 1.61 36.57
C LYS A 33 -17.66 1.63 36.11
N ASN A 34 -17.95 2.28 34.98
CA ASN A 34 -19.23 2.17 34.29
C ASN A 34 -19.33 0.86 33.46
N GLN A 35 -20.37 0.73 32.63
CA GLN A 35 -20.60 -0.48 31.80
C GLN A 35 -19.50 -0.75 30.76
N ARG A 36 -18.78 0.29 30.32
CA ARG A 36 -17.66 0.18 29.37
C ARG A 36 -16.32 -0.06 30.07
N GLY A 37 -16.33 -0.20 31.40
CA GLY A 37 -15.11 -0.29 32.20
C GLY A 37 -14.44 1.06 32.45
N PHE A 38 -15.05 2.17 32.03
CA PHE A 38 -14.48 3.51 32.17
C PHE A 38 -14.56 3.95 33.62
N LEU A 39 -13.48 4.51 34.13
CA LEU A 39 -13.50 5.42 35.28
C LEU A 39 -13.97 6.82 34.83
N PRO A 40 -14.37 7.72 35.74
CA PRO A 40 -14.70 9.10 35.38
C PRO A 40 -13.60 9.81 34.58
N ILE A 41 -12.32 9.57 34.89
CA ILE A 41 -11.20 10.12 34.11
C ILE A 41 -11.17 9.62 32.66
N HIS A 42 -11.59 8.38 32.37
CA HIS A 42 -11.70 7.91 30.99
C HIS A 42 -12.80 8.67 30.23
N VAL A 43 -13.93 8.94 30.90
CA VAL A 43 -15.01 9.74 30.31
C VAL A 43 -14.54 11.16 30.04
N ALA A 44 -13.84 11.77 31.01
CA ALA A 44 -13.32 13.12 30.87
C ALA A 44 -12.32 13.24 29.71
N CYS A 45 -11.38 12.29 29.60
CA CYS A 45 -10.47 12.20 28.47
C CYS A 45 -11.18 11.89 27.13
N PHE A 46 -12.39 11.32 27.15
CA PHE A 46 -13.15 11.01 25.94
C PHE A 46 -14.01 12.19 25.44
N LYS A 47 -14.36 13.17 26.28
CA LYS A 47 -15.41 14.17 26.00
C LYS A 47 -14.93 15.62 25.87
N GLU A 48 -13.65 15.86 25.60
CA GLU A 48 -13.04 17.21 25.50
C GLU A 48 -13.33 18.09 26.75
N GLN A 49 -12.71 17.72 27.87
CA GLN A 49 -12.84 18.41 29.16
C GLN A 49 -11.74 19.45 29.36
N SER A 50 -12.00 20.42 30.25
CA SER A 50 -10.94 21.37 30.61
C SER A 50 -9.79 20.67 31.33
N PHE A 51 -8.58 21.21 31.15
CA PHE A 51 -7.39 20.77 31.86
C PHE A 51 -7.62 20.68 33.38
N ASP A 52 -8.30 21.66 33.97
CA ASP A 52 -8.54 21.69 35.42
C ASP A 52 -9.39 20.51 35.91
N VAL A 53 -10.36 20.05 35.12
CA VAL A 53 -11.17 18.86 35.45
C VAL A 53 -10.31 17.60 35.39
N ILE A 54 -9.46 17.49 34.36
CA ILE A 54 -8.51 16.38 34.25
C ILE A 54 -7.55 16.37 35.44
N ASP A 55 -6.94 17.52 35.78
CA ASP A 55 -6.00 17.66 36.89
C ASP A 55 -6.65 17.34 38.25
N ALA A 56 -7.90 17.78 38.47
CA ALA A 56 -8.65 17.42 39.68
C ALA A 56 -8.90 15.91 39.79
N LEU A 57 -9.23 15.24 38.69
CA LEU A 57 -9.44 13.80 38.67
C LEU A 57 -8.14 13.01 38.84
N ILE A 58 -7.04 13.46 38.24
CA ILE A 58 -5.70 12.89 38.44
C ILE A 58 -5.30 13.05 39.92
N THR A 59 -5.48 14.22 40.50
CA THR A 59 -5.16 14.50 41.90
C THR A 59 -5.99 13.65 42.86
N ALA A 60 -7.27 13.48 42.57
CA ALA A 60 -8.17 12.66 43.39
C ALA A 60 -7.82 11.17 43.35
N TYR A 61 -7.39 10.65 42.19
CA TYR A 61 -7.03 9.23 42.05
C TYR A 61 -5.97 8.97 40.97
N PRO A 62 -4.67 9.16 41.28
CA PRO A 62 -3.57 9.01 40.32
C PRO A 62 -3.46 7.59 39.74
N ASP A 63 -3.70 6.57 40.57
CA ASP A 63 -3.67 5.16 40.13
C ASP A 63 -4.77 4.83 39.11
N GLY A 64 -5.78 5.69 38.96
CA GLY A 64 -6.79 5.59 37.91
C GLY A 64 -6.20 5.65 36.49
N LEU A 65 -5.03 6.28 36.32
CA LEU A 65 -4.30 6.32 35.04
C LEU A 65 -3.78 4.95 34.58
N LYS A 66 -3.65 4.00 35.51
CA LYS A 66 -3.16 2.64 35.26
C LYS A 66 -4.29 1.64 34.97
N VAL A 67 -5.53 2.06 35.18
CA VAL A 67 -6.69 1.18 35.07
C VAL A 67 -7.14 1.11 33.61
N GLN A 68 -7.12 -0.08 33.03
CA GLN A 68 -7.66 -0.30 31.69
C GLN A 68 -9.20 -0.42 31.72
N ASP A 69 -9.84 0.10 30.68
CA ASP A 69 -11.24 -0.14 30.37
C ASP A 69 -11.48 -1.53 29.74
N ASN A 70 -12.69 -1.79 29.26
CA ASN A 70 -13.03 -3.08 28.63
C ASN A 70 -12.33 -3.29 27.27
N ASP A 71 -11.86 -2.23 26.62
CA ASP A 71 -11.10 -2.30 25.36
C ASP A 71 -9.58 -2.41 25.63
N GLY A 72 -9.15 -2.53 26.88
CA GLY A 72 -7.74 -2.51 27.28
C GLY A 72 -7.11 -1.11 27.24
N GLY A 73 -7.90 -0.06 27.02
CA GLY A 73 -7.43 1.32 26.92
C GLY A 73 -7.28 1.99 28.27
N LEU A 74 -6.17 2.70 28.45
CA LEU A 74 -5.95 3.67 29.53
C LEU A 74 -6.60 5.04 29.22
N PRO A 75 -6.73 5.97 30.18
CA PRO A 75 -7.27 7.30 29.93
C PRO A 75 -6.56 8.06 28.79
N ILE A 76 -5.23 7.93 28.69
CA ILE A 76 -4.45 8.56 27.61
C ILE A 76 -4.83 8.04 26.22
N HIS A 77 -5.24 6.78 26.07
CA HIS A 77 -5.75 6.27 24.79
C HIS A 77 -7.03 6.99 24.37
N LYS A 78 -7.91 7.28 25.33
CA LYS A 78 -9.16 8.01 25.06
C LYS A 78 -8.90 9.48 24.75
N ALA A 79 -7.91 10.06 25.42
CA ALA A 79 -7.48 11.42 25.14
C ALA A 79 -6.92 11.55 23.72
N CYS A 80 -5.99 10.66 23.35
CA CYS A 80 -5.44 10.59 21.99
C CYS A 80 -6.53 10.30 20.95
N ALA A 81 -7.44 9.36 21.20
CA ALA A 81 -8.47 8.97 20.22
C ALA A 81 -9.50 10.06 19.90
N ASN A 82 -9.70 11.03 20.81
CA ASN A 82 -10.64 12.15 20.60
C ASN A 82 -9.92 13.48 20.36
N GLY A 83 -8.61 13.48 20.09
CA GLY A 83 -7.94 14.73 19.74
C GLY A 83 -7.88 15.75 20.88
N GLN A 84 -7.77 15.31 22.14
CA GLN A 84 -7.67 16.23 23.29
C GLN A 84 -6.52 17.22 23.15
N SER A 85 -6.62 18.33 23.87
CA SER A 85 -5.61 19.39 23.86
C SER A 85 -4.24 18.87 24.28
N PHE A 86 -3.20 19.53 23.76
CA PHE A 86 -1.82 19.19 24.08
C PHE A 86 -1.57 19.17 25.59
N GLU A 87 -2.15 20.13 26.34
CA GLU A 87 -2.00 20.25 27.79
C GLU A 87 -2.55 19.01 28.53
N VAL A 88 -3.68 18.46 28.07
CA VAL A 88 -4.25 17.24 28.65
C VAL A 88 -3.36 16.04 28.36
N ILE A 89 -2.90 15.88 27.12
CA ILE A 89 -1.98 14.80 26.74
C ILE A 89 -0.69 14.90 27.55
N GLU A 90 -0.11 16.10 27.66
CA GLU A 90 1.11 16.36 28.42
C GLU A 90 0.95 16.05 29.91
N ALA A 91 -0.17 16.43 30.53
CA ALA A 91 -0.47 16.10 31.92
C ALA A 91 -0.52 14.59 32.16
N LEU A 92 -1.20 13.85 31.29
CA LEU A 92 -1.33 12.39 31.39
C LEU A 92 0.03 11.70 31.19
N MET A 93 0.84 12.16 30.24
CA MET A 93 2.19 11.66 30.02
C MET A 93 3.08 11.90 31.24
N LYS A 94 3.06 13.11 31.81
CA LYS A 94 3.84 13.45 33.02
C LYS A 94 3.41 12.65 34.24
N ALA A 95 2.10 12.45 34.42
CA ALA A 95 1.55 11.74 35.56
C ALA A 95 1.78 10.21 35.48
N TYR A 96 1.77 9.63 34.27
CA TYR A 96 2.04 8.21 34.06
C TYR A 96 2.73 7.90 32.71
N PRO A 97 4.07 8.08 32.62
CA PRO A 97 4.81 7.89 31.36
C PRO A 97 4.73 6.47 30.81
N ASP A 98 4.78 5.45 31.67
CA ASP A 98 4.72 4.04 31.25
C ASP A 98 3.38 3.67 30.59
N GLY A 99 2.33 4.49 30.76
CA GLY A 99 1.06 4.33 30.06
C GLY A 99 1.18 4.44 28.54
N LEU A 100 2.24 5.06 28.03
CA LEU A 100 2.53 5.16 26.60
C LEU A 100 2.91 3.83 25.96
N LYS A 101 3.36 2.85 26.75
CA LYS A 101 3.80 1.53 26.29
C LYS A 101 2.72 0.45 26.44
N VAL A 102 1.59 0.78 27.05
CA VAL A 102 0.53 -0.19 27.34
C VAL A 102 -0.36 -0.34 26.11
N PRO A 103 -0.42 -1.51 25.46
CA PRO A 103 -1.31 -1.71 24.33
C PRO A 103 -2.75 -1.90 24.79
N THR A 104 -3.69 -1.42 23.98
CA THR A 104 -5.09 -1.82 24.05
C THR A 104 -5.27 -3.30 23.68
N SER A 105 -6.49 -3.82 23.80
CA SER A 105 -6.88 -5.16 23.35
C SER A 105 -6.69 -5.43 21.85
N LYS A 106 -6.39 -4.40 21.05
CA LYS A 106 -6.07 -4.50 19.63
C LYS A 106 -4.58 -4.26 19.33
N GLY A 107 -3.70 -4.36 20.32
CA GLY A 107 -2.27 -4.05 20.18
C GLY A 107 -1.95 -2.55 20.07
N ARG A 108 -2.94 -1.68 19.87
CA ARG A 108 -2.69 -0.23 19.65
C ARG A 108 -2.22 0.49 20.90
N LEU A 109 -1.11 1.22 20.75
CA LEU A 109 -0.59 2.20 21.70
C LEU A 109 -1.30 3.57 21.58
N PRO A 110 -1.11 4.51 22.53
CA PRO A 110 -1.70 5.85 22.44
C PRO A 110 -1.35 6.61 21.15
N ILE A 111 -0.10 6.47 20.67
CA ILE A 111 0.35 7.12 19.43
C ILE A 111 -0.43 6.64 18.19
N HIS A 112 -0.82 5.36 18.13
CA HIS A 112 -1.67 4.85 17.04
C HIS A 112 -3.02 5.57 17.01
N TRP A 113 -3.59 5.86 18.18
CA TRP A 113 -4.85 6.58 18.29
C TRP A 113 -4.70 8.07 17.99
N ALA A 114 -3.61 8.70 18.44
CA ALA A 114 -3.31 10.10 18.15
C ALA A 114 -3.17 10.35 16.64
N CYS A 115 -2.53 9.41 15.93
CA CYS A 115 -2.36 9.47 14.48
C CYS A 115 -3.65 9.33 13.67
N VAL A 116 -4.74 8.80 14.24
CA VAL A 116 -6.04 8.65 13.56
C VAL A 116 -7.14 9.55 14.11
N ALA A 117 -6.84 10.31 15.16
CA ALA A 117 -7.81 11.19 15.77
C ALA A 117 -8.01 12.45 14.95
N GLU A 118 -9.28 12.84 14.80
CA GLU A 118 -9.64 14.09 14.17
C GLU A 118 -9.30 15.24 15.13
N GLY A 119 -8.67 16.30 14.62
CA GLY A 119 -8.33 17.48 15.43
C GLY A 119 -7.15 17.32 16.39
N GLN A 120 -6.47 16.16 16.44
CA GLN A 120 -5.28 16.02 17.28
C GLN A 120 -4.17 16.97 16.82
N SER A 121 -3.68 17.79 17.75
CA SER A 121 -2.64 18.77 17.44
C SER A 121 -1.29 18.10 17.11
N PHE A 122 -0.51 18.76 16.25
CA PHE A 122 0.83 18.31 15.89
C PHE A 122 1.74 18.23 17.13
N GLU A 123 1.62 19.19 18.06
CA GLU A 123 2.40 19.26 19.29
C GLU A 123 2.21 18.03 20.18
N ALA A 124 0.97 17.51 20.26
CA ALA A 124 0.70 16.29 21.02
C ALA A 124 1.35 15.07 20.37
N ILE A 125 1.30 14.97 19.05
CA ILE A 125 1.94 13.87 18.32
C ILE A 125 3.47 13.96 18.43
N ASP A 126 4.03 15.15 18.23
CA ASP A 126 5.47 15.41 18.37
C ASP A 126 5.99 15.10 19.78
N ALA A 127 5.21 15.43 20.82
CA ALA A 127 5.56 15.05 22.19
C ALA A 127 5.51 13.54 22.42
N LEU A 128 4.49 12.83 21.91
CA LEU A 128 4.42 11.37 21.98
C LEU A 128 5.61 10.69 21.29
N ILE A 129 6.02 11.20 20.12
CA ILE A 129 7.20 10.74 19.38
C ILE A 129 8.48 10.96 20.19
N LYS A 130 8.64 12.12 20.82
CA LYS A 130 9.84 12.49 21.57
C LYS A 130 10.00 11.72 22.88
N GLU A 131 8.91 11.48 23.60
CA GLU A 131 8.94 10.77 24.88
C GLU A 131 9.25 9.28 24.71
N TYR A 132 8.67 8.63 23.70
CA TYR A 132 8.93 7.21 23.41
C TYR A 132 9.02 6.94 21.90
N PRO A 133 10.20 7.17 21.29
CA PRO A 133 10.40 6.91 19.86
C PRO A 133 10.28 5.42 19.52
N ASP A 134 10.66 4.52 20.43
CA ASP A 134 10.59 3.06 20.24
C ASP A 134 9.15 2.57 19.95
N ASN A 135 8.13 3.30 20.43
CA ASN A 135 6.73 3.00 20.16
C ASN A 135 6.35 3.13 18.67
N LEU A 136 7.21 3.73 17.84
CA LEU A 136 7.04 3.81 16.39
C LEU A 136 7.36 2.50 15.66
N GLU A 137 7.98 1.54 16.36
CA GLU A 137 8.31 0.20 15.85
C GLU A 137 7.26 -0.86 16.24
N GLU A 138 6.35 -0.51 17.16
CA GLU A 138 5.35 -1.43 17.70
C GLU A 138 4.18 -1.59 16.72
N LEU A 139 3.86 -2.84 16.39
CA LEU A 139 2.77 -3.20 15.50
C LEU A 139 1.49 -3.39 16.30
N ASP A 140 0.37 -2.89 15.77
CA ASP A 140 -0.95 -3.28 16.27
C ASP A 140 -1.33 -4.72 15.83
N ASP A 141 -2.46 -5.23 16.31
CA ASP A 141 -2.91 -6.60 15.98
C ASP A 141 -3.23 -6.80 14.49
N TYR A 142 -3.31 -5.72 13.70
CA TYR A 142 -3.47 -5.76 12.25
C TYR A 142 -2.12 -5.70 11.51
N GLY A 143 -0.99 -5.61 12.23
CA GLY A 143 0.33 -5.46 11.64
C GLY A 143 0.65 -4.03 11.22
N LEU A 144 -0.06 -3.04 11.77
CA LEU A 144 0.10 -1.65 11.38
C LEU A 144 0.94 -0.87 12.40
N LEU A 145 1.92 -0.13 11.89
CA LEU A 145 2.69 0.86 12.64
C LEU A 145 1.91 2.17 12.79
N PRO A 146 2.35 3.09 13.68
CA PRO A 146 1.76 4.43 13.78
C PRO A 146 1.74 5.21 12.46
N ILE A 147 2.76 5.05 11.62
CA ILE A 147 2.80 5.68 10.29
C ILE A 147 1.73 5.11 9.35
N HIS A 148 1.46 3.81 9.38
CA HIS A 148 0.44 3.20 8.55
C HIS A 148 -0.95 3.72 8.93
N VAL A 149 -1.24 3.78 10.24
CA VAL A 149 -2.52 4.30 10.69
C VAL A 149 -2.69 5.80 10.40
N ALA A 150 -1.62 6.60 10.50
CA ALA A 150 -1.63 8.00 10.10
C ALA A 150 -2.01 8.18 8.62
N CYS A 151 -1.44 7.35 7.75
CA CYS A 151 -1.72 7.41 6.31
C CYS A 151 -3.09 6.87 5.89
N MET A 152 -3.79 6.12 6.75
CA MET A 152 -5.16 5.66 6.45
C MET A 152 -6.17 6.82 6.39
N ARG A 153 -5.85 7.98 6.98
CA ARG A 153 -6.72 9.15 6.95
C ARG A 153 -6.40 10.08 5.81
N ALA A 154 -7.39 10.30 4.96
CA ALA A 154 -7.31 11.24 3.85
C ALA A 154 -7.09 12.70 4.29
N GLU A 155 -7.31 13.04 5.56
CA GLU A 155 -7.23 14.42 6.09
C GLU A 155 -6.03 14.65 7.02
N GLN A 156 -5.18 13.64 7.23
CA GLN A 156 -4.05 13.79 8.16
C GLN A 156 -3.09 14.89 7.68
N SER A 157 -2.60 15.67 8.65
CA SER A 157 -1.62 16.73 8.43
C SER A 157 -0.31 16.15 7.91
N PHE A 158 0.28 16.84 6.94
CA PHE A 158 1.54 16.43 6.32
C PHE A 158 2.72 16.54 7.28
N GLU A 159 2.64 17.48 8.21
CA GLU A 159 3.58 17.67 9.31
C GLU A 159 3.67 16.41 10.19
N VAL A 160 2.55 15.75 10.45
CA VAL A 160 2.51 14.49 11.21
C VAL A 160 3.22 13.37 10.47
N ILE A 161 2.92 13.19 9.17
CA ILE A 161 3.56 12.16 8.35
C ILE A 161 5.08 12.40 8.27
N ASP A 162 5.50 13.64 8.05
CA ASP A 162 6.92 14.01 7.99
C ASP A 162 7.64 13.79 9.34
N ALA A 163 7.00 14.11 10.47
CA ALA A 163 7.56 13.84 11.79
C ALA A 163 7.74 12.33 12.04
N LEU A 164 6.74 11.51 11.68
CA LEU A 164 6.83 10.05 11.82
C LEU A 164 7.93 9.46 10.94
N ILE A 165 8.04 9.90 9.67
CA ILE A 165 9.10 9.46 8.75
C ILE A 165 10.48 9.87 9.26
N LYS A 166 10.63 11.10 9.78
CA LYS A 166 11.90 11.58 10.33
C LYS A 166 12.32 10.82 11.58
N ALA A 167 11.36 10.48 12.44
CA ALA A 167 11.61 9.76 13.69
C ALA A 167 11.88 8.27 13.45
N HIS A 168 11.17 7.63 12.52
CA HIS A 168 11.34 6.21 12.19
C HIS A 168 11.26 5.97 10.66
N PRO A 169 12.35 6.24 9.90
CA PRO A 169 12.37 6.06 8.45
C PRO A 169 12.19 4.59 8.02
N ASP A 170 12.71 3.66 8.82
CA ASP A 170 12.62 2.23 8.56
C ASP A 170 11.20 1.67 8.74
N GLY A 171 10.30 2.41 9.40
CA GLY A 171 8.90 2.04 9.54
C GLY A 171 8.20 1.87 8.19
N LEU A 172 8.62 2.61 7.16
CA LEU A 172 8.10 2.41 5.80
C LEU A 172 8.42 1.01 5.25
N LYS A 173 9.50 0.35 5.67
CA LYS A 173 9.86 -0.98 5.15
C LYS A 173 8.98 -2.08 5.72
N VAL A 174 8.30 -1.84 6.84
CA VAL A 174 7.35 -2.78 7.39
C VAL A 174 6.12 -2.72 6.50
N ARG A 175 5.84 -3.84 5.81
CA ARG A 175 4.71 -3.97 4.90
C ARG A 175 3.89 -5.17 5.31
N ASP A 176 2.61 -4.98 5.61
CA ASP A 176 1.66 -6.07 5.76
C ASP A 176 0.68 -5.97 4.61
N TRP A 177 0.93 -6.79 3.58
CA TRP A 177 0.38 -6.60 2.23
C TRP A 177 -1.15 -6.76 2.17
N HIS A 178 -1.84 -5.65 2.40
CA HIS A 178 -3.23 -5.37 2.09
C HIS A 178 -3.35 -4.11 1.20
N GLU A 179 -4.56 -3.74 0.75
CA GLU A 179 -4.79 -2.50 -0.04
C GLU A 179 -4.23 -1.22 0.62
N GLU A 180 -3.87 -1.29 1.89
CA GLU A 180 -3.41 -0.22 2.77
C GLU A 180 -1.98 0.25 2.46
N ASP A 181 -1.10 -0.59 1.89
CA ASP A 181 0.26 -0.17 1.49
C ASP A 181 0.25 0.92 0.42
N PHE A 182 -0.75 0.89 -0.48
CA PHE A 182 -0.93 1.96 -1.45
C PHE A 182 -1.46 3.24 -0.81
N LYS A 183 -2.28 3.14 0.27
CA LYS A 183 -2.74 4.32 1.01
C LYS A 183 -1.59 5.05 1.69
N VAL A 184 -0.62 4.30 2.22
CA VAL A 184 0.63 4.86 2.76
C VAL A 184 1.33 5.71 1.71
N ILE A 185 1.47 5.18 0.50
CA ILE A 185 2.15 5.87 -0.60
C ILE A 185 1.35 7.04 -1.13
N GLU A 186 0.05 6.87 -1.33
CA GLU A 186 -0.84 7.94 -1.79
C GLU A 186 -0.84 9.09 -0.78
N ALA A 187 -0.87 8.79 0.53
CA ALA A 187 -0.74 9.80 1.58
C ALA A 187 0.62 10.50 1.56
N ILE A 188 1.72 9.75 1.37
CA ILE A 188 3.09 10.28 1.23
C ILE A 188 3.20 11.20 -0.01
N ILE A 189 2.67 10.78 -1.16
CA ILE A 189 2.68 11.57 -2.40
C ILE A 189 1.84 12.84 -2.23
N ARG A 190 0.65 12.73 -1.63
CA ARG A 190 -0.22 13.87 -1.35
C ARG A 190 0.46 14.85 -0.39
N ALA A 191 1.20 14.33 0.59
CA ALA A 191 1.86 15.14 1.59
C ALA A 191 2.98 16.00 1.04
N HIS A 192 3.79 15.46 0.15
CA HIS A 192 4.95 16.21 -0.32
C HIS A 192 5.36 15.84 -1.75
N PRO A 193 4.94 16.61 -2.78
CA PRO A 193 5.43 16.44 -4.15
C PRO A 193 6.94 16.75 -4.32
N LYS A 194 7.62 17.34 -3.32
CA LYS A 194 9.04 17.75 -3.41
C LYS A 194 9.95 17.31 -2.24
N GLY A 195 9.39 16.89 -1.10
CA GLY A 195 10.11 16.74 0.17
C GLY A 195 10.78 15.37 0.40
N ILE A 196 10.41 14.36 -0.37
CA ILE A 196 10.72 12.95 -0.06
C ILE A 196 11.99 12.42 -0.76
N ARG A 197 12.84 13.29 -1.29
CA ARG A 197 14.10 12.90 -1.97
C ARG A 197 15.05 12.02 -1.14
N VAL A 198 14.85 11.91 0.17
CA VAL A 198 15.77 11.19 1.07
C VAL A 198 15.28 9.81 1.50
N VAL A 199 13.96 9.58 1.64
CA VAL A 199 13.45 8.32 2.24
C VAL A 199 12.78 7.39 1.21
N ALA A 200 12.07 7.92 0.21
CA ALA A 200 11.35 7.08 -0.73
C ALA A 200 12.20 6.19 -1.64
N PRO A 201 13.42 6.52 -2.09
CA PRO A 201 14.13 5.63 -2.99
C PRO A 201 14.35 4.25 -2.35
N SER A 202 14.76 4.20 -1.09
CA SER A 202 14.95 2.92 -0.38
C SER A 202 13.66 2.11 -0.29
N TYR A 203 12.52 2.75 -0.04
CA TYR A 203 11.22 2.12 0.06
C TYR A 203 10.64 1.71 -1.32
N ILE A 204 10.76 2.56 -2.33
CA ILE A 204 10.28 2.28 -3.69
C ILE A 204 11.08 1.13 -4.32
N LEU A 205 12.40 1.11 -4.09
CA LEU A 205 13.30 0.06 -4.58
C LEU A 205 13.21 -1.24 -3.79
N ASP A 206 12.70 -1.20 -2.56
CA ASP A 206 12.60 -2.40 -1.71
C ASP A 206 11.71 -3.47 -2.36
N VAL A 207 12.30 -4.65 -2.56
CA VAL A 207 11.65 -5.83 -3.13
C VAL A 207 11.33 -6.79 -1.99
N LYS A 208 10.07 -6.79 -1.56
CA LYS A 208 9.56 -7.73 -0.55
C LYS A 208 8.57 -8.70 -1.21
N ASP A 209 8.64 -9.97 -0.82
CA ASP A 209 7.93 -11.09 -1.46
C ASP A 209 8.18 -11.19 -2.97
N GLY A 210 9.33 -10.70 -3.41
CA GLY A 210 9.77 -10.74 -4.79
C GLY A 210 9.25 -9.63 -5.67
N TYR A 211 8.52 -8.63 -5.15
CA TYR A 211 8.03 -7.51 -5.94
C TYR A 211 8.40 -6.18 -5.30
N SER A 212 8.75 -5.18 -6.11
CA SER A 212 8.77 -3.78 -5.66
C SER A 212 7.36 -3.20 -5.63
N ILE A 213 7.19 -2.01 -5.06
CA ILE A 213 5.89 -1.34 -5.13
C ILE A 213 5.49 -1.00 -6.57
N LEU A 214 6.45 -0.60 -7.41
CA LEU A 214 6.15 -0.24 -8.79
C LEU A 214 5.63 -1.44 -9.60
N HIS A 215 6.15 -2.65 -9.36
CA HIS A 215 5.60 -3.88 -9.93
C HIS A 215 4.12 -4.06 -9.57
N ARG A 216 3.79 -3.91 -8.28
CA ARG A 216 2.41 -4.04 -7.81
C ARG A 216 1.52 -2.93 -8.35
N ALA A 217 2.00 -1.69 -8.40
CA ALA A 217 1.25 -0.57 -8.98
C ALA A 217 0.89 -0.85 -10.45
N CYS A 218 1.84 -1.36 -11.24
CA CYS A 218 1.64 -1.77 -12.63
C CYS A 218 0.73 -3.01 -12.77
N MET A 219 0.66 -3.88 -11.76
CA MET A 219 -0.22 -5.05 -11.74
C MET A 219 -1.67 -4.71 -11.33
N SER A 220 -1.85 -3.75 -10.41
CA SER A 220 -3.08 -3.59 -9.63
C SER A 220 -4.07 -2.52 -10.15
N LYS A 221 -4.09 -2.20 -11.46
CA LYS A 221 -5.01 -1.18 -12.04
C LYS A 221 -5.01 0.16 -11.28
N ARG A 222 -3.85 0.57 -10.77
CA ARG A 222 -3.72 1.84 -10.04
C ARG A 222 -3.75 3.03 -11.01
N SER A 223 -4.05 4.21 -10.46
CA SER A 223 -4.17 5.42 -11.27
C SER A 223 -2.84 5.78 -11.93
N PHE A 224 -2.92 6.40 -13.12
CA PHE A 224 -1.75 6.84 -13.85
C PHE A 224 -0.89 7.81 -13.01
N GLU A 225 -1.55 8.71 -12.27
CA GLU A 225 -0.91 9.72 -11.42
C GLU A 225 -0.06 9.10 -10.32
N LEU A 226 -0.51 7.98 -9.73
CA LEU A 226 0.25 7.26 -8.71
C LEU A 226 1.53 6.67 -9.30
N ILE A 227 1.42 6.04 -10.48
CA ILE A 227 2.55 5.41 -11.16
C ILE A 227 3.54 6.48 -11.63
N GLU A 228 3.07 7.56 -12.22
CA GLU A 228 3.90 8.69 -12.64
C GLU A 228 4.63 9.31 -11.45
N ALA A 229 3.94 9.53 -10.33
CA ALA A 229 4.54 10.06 -9.11
C ALA A 229 5.63 9.13 -8.55
N LEU A 230 5.38 7.82 -8.48
CA LEU A 230 6.37 6.84 -8.03
C LEU A 230 7.64 6.87 -8.89
N ILE A 231 7.48 6.93 -10.21
CA ILE A 231 8.62 6.98 -11.13
C ILE A 231 9.34 8.34 -11.01
N GLY A 232 8.60 9.44 -10.88
CA GLY A 232 9.18 10.78 -10.69
C GLY A 232 10.00 10.89 -9.40
N MET A 233 9.63 10.13 -8.36
CA MET A 233 10.37 10.05 -7.10
C MET A 233 11.60 9.15 -7.18
N CYS A 234 11.52 8.02 -7.91
CA CYS A 234 12.63 7.09 -8.08
C CYS A 234 12.60 6.41 -9.47
N PRO A 235 13.26 7.02 -10.48
CA PRO A 235 13.32 6.46 -11.83
C PRO A 235 14.03 5.11 -11.90
N GLU A 236 14.93 4.82 -10.97
CA GLU A 236 15.67 3.56 -10.88
C GLU A 236 14.73 2.36 -10.68
N ALA A 237 13.55 2.59 -10.09
CA ALA A 237 12.53 1.58 -9.86
C ALA A 237 12.05 0.89 -11.15
N LEU A 238 12.16 1.57 -12.31
CA LEU A 238 11.82 1.02 -13.63
C LEU A 238 12.68 -0.18 -14.04
N LYS A 239 13.87 -0.33 -13.44
CA LYS A 239 14.86 -1.37 -13.78
C LYS A 239 15.10 -2.35 -12.63
N VAL A 240 14.33 -2.26 -11.55
CA VAL A 240 14.39 -3.25 -10.47
C VAL A 240 13.74 -4.53 -10.98
N PRO A 241 14.43 -5.68 -11.00
CA PRO A 241 13.81 -6.96 -11.30
C PRO A 241 13.04 -7.49 -10.10
N ASP A 242 11.91 -8.15 -10.37
CA ASP A 242 11.21 -9.02 -9.44
C ASP A 242 11.94 -10.38 -9.30
N ASN A 243 11.43 -11.31 -8.48
CA ASN A 243 12.03 -12.64 -8.31
C ASN A 243 12.05 -13.50 -9.59
N TYR A 244 11.25 -13.15 -10.59
CA TYR A 244 11.22 -13.77 -11.91
C TYR A 244 12.10 -13.02 -12.93
N GLY A 245 12.88 -12.02 -12.51
CA GLY A 245 13.69 -11.20 -13.41
C GLY A 245 12.88 -10.19 -14.23
N ARG A 246 11.59 -10.01 -13.91
CA ARG A 246 10.69 -9.10 -14.63
C ARG A 246 10.84 -7.69 -14.11
N PHE A 247 10.88 -6.73 -15.01
CA PHE A 247 10.71 -5.30 -14.71
C PHE A 247 9.23 -4.90 -14.62
N PRO A 248 8.89 -3.73 -14.05
CA PRO A 248 7.50 -3.27 -13.92
C PRO A 248 6.72 -3.26 -15.23
N ILE A 249 7.38 -2.99 -16.36
CA ILE A 249 6.75 -3.03 -17.70
C ILE A 249 6.25 -4.43 -18.09
N HIS A 250 6.91 -5.50 -17.66
CA HIS A 250 6.42 -6.86 -17.88
C HIS A 250 5.07 -7.05 -17.19
N TRP A 251 4.93 -6.58 -15.95
CA TRP A 251 3.69 -6.65 -15.19
C TRP A 251 2.60 -5.74 -15.76
N ALA A 252 2.96 -4.56 -16.26
CA ALA A 252 2.02 -3.70 -16.99
C ALA A 252 1.46 -4.40 -18.25
N CYS A 253 2.30 -5.16 -18.97
CA CYS A 253 1.85 -5.98 -20.11
C CYS A 253 1.05 -7.22 -19.69
N VAL A 254 1.21 -7.72 -18.46
CA VAL A 254 0.44 -8.85 -17.93
C VAL A 254 -0.94 -8.42 -17.41
N ALA A 255 -1.05 -7.22 -16.85
CA ALA A 255 -2.27 -6.75 -16.19
C ALA A 255 -3.43 -6.55 -17.18
N GLU A 256 -4.50 -7.33 -17.02
CA GLU A 256 -5.70 -7.23 -17.84
C GLU A 256 -6.41 -5.89 -17.58
N GLY A 257 -6.53 -5.02 -18.59
CA GLY A 257 -7.21 -3.74 -18.47
C GLY A 257 -6.38 -2.63 -17.82
N GLN A 258 -5.04 -2.76 -17.83
CA GLN A 258 -4.15 -1.63 -17.53
C GLN A 258 -4.31 -0.54 -18.60
N SER A 259 -4.21 0.73 -18.18
CA SER A 259 -4.38 1.85 -19.11
C SER A 259 -3.23 1.91 -20.11
N PHE A 260 -3.55 2.27 -21.36
CA PHE A 260 -2.55 2.43 -22.42
C PHE A 260 -1.52 3.51 -22.05
N GLU A 261 -1.98 4.59 -21.40
CA GLU A 261 -1.16 5.72 -20.96
C GLU A 261 -0.05 5.28 -20.00
N VAL A 262 -0.33 4.35 -19.07
CA VAL A 262 0.69 3.81 -18.17
C VAL A 262 1.75 3.05 -18.95
N ILE A 263 1.34 2.19 -19.89
CA ILE A 263 2.27 1.41 -20.71
C ILE A 263 3.11 2.34 -21.60
N GLU A 264 2.49 3.32 -22.24
CA GLU A 264 3.16 4.32 -23.07
C GLU A 264 4.18 5.14 -22.26
N ALA A 265 3.82 5.56 -21.04
CA ALA A 265 4.75 6.26 -20.15
C ALA A 265 5.94 5.38 -19.75
N LEU A 266 5.71 4.12 -19.36
CA LEU A 266 6.79 3.18 -19.02
C LEU A 266 7.74 2.96 -20.21
N ILE A 267 7.19 2.82 -21.42
CA ILE A 267 7.95 2.69 -22.67
C ILE A 267 8.79 3.95 -22.91
N GLY A 268 8.19 5.14 -22.85
CA GLY A 268 8.87 6.40 -23.12
C GLY A 268 9.97 6.72 -22.09
N MET A 269 9.78 6.34 -20.84
CA MET A 269 10.74 6.60 -19.75
C MET A 269 11.89 5.58 -19.70
N CYS A 270 11.65 4.32 -20.07
CA CYS A 270 12.69 3.28 -20.06
C CYS A 270 12.54 2.29 -21.23
N PRO A 271 12.85 2.70 -22.48
CA PRO A 271 12.74 1.83 -23.65
C PRO A 271 13.70 0.63 -23.59
N GLU A 272 14.84 0.76 -22.93
CA GLU A 272 15.80 -0.33 -22.74
C GLU A 272 15.20 -1.50 -21.93
N ALA A 273 14.18 -1.27 -21.11
CA ALA A 273 13.49 -2.33 -20.37
C ALA A 273 12.77 -3.33 -21.30
N LEU A 274 12.46 -2.92 -22.53
CA LEU A 274 11.81 -3.78 -23.53
C LEU A 274 12.70 -4.89 -24.07
N LYS A 275 14.02 -4.72 -23.94
CA LYS A 275 15.05 -5.64 -24.45
C LYS A 275 15.53 -6.64 -23.41
N VAL A 276 15.13 -6.47 -22.15
CA VAL A 276 15.58 -7.33 -21.04
C VAL A 276 14.58 -8.46 -20.86
N PRO A 277 14.97 -9.73 -21.12
CA PRO A 277 14.09 -10.86 -20.88
C PRO A 277 14.01 -11.20 -19.38
N ASP A 278 12.87 -11.74 -18.97
CA ASP A 278 12.71 -12.34 -17.65
C ASP A 278 13.45 -13.69 -17.54
N ASN A 279 13.37 -14.34 -16.37
CA ASN A 279 14.01 -15.64 -16.12
C ASN A 279 13.49 -16.78 -17.01
N TYR A 280 12.37 -16.58 -17.73
CA TYR A 280 11.84 -17.51 -18.73
C TYR A 280 12.32 -17.17 -20.15
N GLY A 281 13.21 -16.18 -20.30
CA GLY A 281 13.63 -15.66 -21.60
C GLY A 281 12.56 -14.77 -22.27
N ARG A 282 11.49 -14.40 -21.57
CA ARG A 282 10.37 -13.67 -22.17
C ARG A 282 10.55 -12.16 -22.02
N LEU A 283 10.54 -11.47 -23.15
CA LEU A 283 10.38 -10.01 -23.23
C LEU A 283 8.94 -9.57 -22.87
N PRO A 284 8.70 -8.27 -22.55
CA PRO A 284 7.36 -7.75 -22.28
C PRO A 284 6.34 -8.03 -23.38
N ILE A 285 6.77 -8.03 -24.64
CA ILE A 285 5.91 -8.33 -25.80
C ILE A 285 5.38 -9.77 -25.81
N HIS A 286 6.14 -10.75 -25.27
CA HIS A 286 5.64 -12.12 -25.12
C HIS A 286 4.44 -12.16 -24.18
N TRP A 287 4.53 -11.44 -23.06
CA TRP A 287 3.46 -11.33 -22.08
C TRP A 287 2.26 -10.56 -22.63
N ALA A 288 2.49 -9.44 -23.33
CA ALA A 288 1.41 -8.69 -23.96
C ALA A 288 0.63 -9.55 -24.99
N CYS A 289 1.34 -10.37 -25.78
CA CYS A 289 0.72 -11.31 -26.71
C CYS A 289 -0.04 -12.45 -25.99
N GLU A 290 0.50 -13.01 -24.91
CA GLU A 290 -0.17 -14.07 -24.14
C GLU A 290 -1.42 -13.58 -23.43
N GLN A 291 -1.39 -12.34 -22.91
CA GLN A 291 -2.54 -11.73 -22.27
C GLN A 291 -3.52 -11.10 -23.26
N GLY A 292 -3.18 -11.03 -24.55
CA GLY A 292 -4.07 -10.49 -25.56
C GLY A 292 -4.36 -9.01 -25.33
N GLN A 293 -3.32 -8.24 -24.97
CA GLN A 293 -3.41 -6.79 -24.81
C GLN A 293 -3.89 -6.10 -26.09
N SER A 294 -4.34 -4.85 -25.94
CA SER A 294 -4.91 -4.08 -27.06
C SER A 294 -3.90 -3.86 -28.19
N PHE A 295 -4.42 -3.57 -29.38
CA PHE A 295 -3.58 -3.35 -30.56
C PHE A 295 -2.62 -2.17 -30.35
N GLU A 296 -3.08 -1.12 -29.67
CA GLU A 296 -2.31 0.07 -29.33
C GLU A 296 -1.08 -0.28 -28.48
N VAL A 297 -1.24 -1.14 -27.48
CA VAL A 297 -0.12 -1.62 -26.64
C VAL A 297 0.91 -2.38 -27.48
N ILE A 298 0.44 -3.30 -28.31
CA ILE A 298 1.33 -4.11 -29.16
C ILE A 298 2.08 -3.23 -30.17
N ASP A 299 1.40 -2.28 -30.80
CA ASP A 299 2.01 -1.35 -31.75
C ASP A 299 3.05 -0.43 -31.07
N ALA A 300 2.77 0.05 -29.85
CA ALA A 300 3.71 0.85 -29.08
C ALA A 300 5.00 0.09 -28.76
N LEU A 301 4.88 -1.17 -28.31
CA LEU A 301 6.03 -2.04 -28.02
C LEU A 301 6.88 -2.30 -29.27
N ILE A 302 6.24 -2.56 -30.42
CA ILE A 302 6.93 -2.82 -31.69
C ILE A 302 7.58 -1.57 -32.26
N LYS A 303 6.93 -0.42 -32.11
CA LYS A 303 7.45 0.85 -32.60
C LYS A 303 8.80 1.16 -31.95
N GLU A 304 8.92 0.92 -30.65
CA GLU A 304 10.18 1.13 -29.92
C GLU A 304 11.17 -0.03 -30.05
N TYR A 305 10.70 -1.28 -30.08
CA TYR A 305 11.57 -2.46 -30.25
C TYR A 305 11.02 -3.50 -31.25
N PRO A 306 11.23 -3.28 -32.57
CA PRO A 306 10.71 -4.17 -33.61
C PRO A 306 11.31 -5.58 -33.58
N ASP A 307 12.59 -5.70 -33.22
CA ASP A 307 13.30 -6.98 -33.22
C ASP A 307 12.84 -7.93 -32.12
N GLY A 308 12.16 -7.43 -31.09
CA GLY A 308 11.56 -8.25 -30.03
C GLY A 308 10.54 -9.28 -30.55
N LEU A 309 9.99 -9.07 -31.75
CA LEU A 309 9.11 -10.04 -32.43
C LEU A 309 9.83 -11.30 -32.92
N LYS A 310 11.14 -11.20 -33.12
CA LYS A 310 11.99 -12.28 -33.63
C LYS A 310 12.72 -13.01 -32.51
N GLU A 311 12.72 -12.45 -31.30
CA GLU A 311 13.32 -13.09 -30.14
C GLU A 311 12.49 -14.29 -29.67
N ARG A 312 13.20 -15.34 -29.27
CA ARG A 312 12.60 -16.56 -28.75
C ARG A 312 12.78 -16.60 -27.25
N ASP A 313 11.73 -16.99 -26.54
CA ASP A 313 11.84 -17.27 -25.12
C ASP A 313 12.65 -18.54 -24.82
N GLY A 314 12.80 -18.88 -23.54
CA GLY A 314 13.52 -20.08 -23.09
C GLY A 314 12.92 -21.40 -23.60
N ASP A 315 11.65 -21.40 -24.01
CA ASP A 315 10.98 -22.53 -24.65
C ASP A 315 11.16 -22.52 -26.19
N GLY A 316 11.89 -21.55 -26.74
CA GLY A 316 12.10 -21.37 -28.17
C GLY A 316 10.92 -20.74 -28.90
N ARG A 317 9.93 -20.17 -28.21
CA ARG A 317 8.69 -19.63 -28.79
C ARG A 317 8.82 -18.13 -29.07
N LEU A 318 8.26 -17.71 -30.20
CA LEU A 318 8.11 -16.30 -30.57
C LEU A 318 6.88 -15.68 -29.89
N PRO A 319 6.81 -14.34 -29.69
CA PRO A 319 5.65 -13.68 -29.10
C PRO A 319 4.33 -14.00 -29.81
N ILE A 320 4.37 -14.05 -31.15
CA ILE A 320 3.21 -14.37 -31.99
C ILE A 320 2.58 -15.73 -31.67
N ARG A 321 3.37 -16.70 -31.18
CA ARG A 321 2.84 -18.02 -30.81
C ARG A 321 1.88 -17.92 -29.65
N TYR A 322 2.14 -17.04 -28.68
CA TYR A 322 1.27 -16.83 -27.53
C TYR A 322 -0.05 -16.18 -27.93
N ALA A 323 -0.03 -15.19 -28.83
CA ALA A 323 -1.24 -14.57 -29.36
C ALA A 323 -2.15 -15.59 -30.08
N LEU A 324 -1.56 -16.44 -30.92
CA LEU A 324 -2.29 -17.52 -31.62
C LEU A 324 -2.85 -18.56 -30.64
N MET A 325 -2.09 -18.94 -29.62
CA MET A 325 -2.53 -19.89 -28.59
C MET A 325 -3.70 -19.34 -27.76
N LYS A 326 -3.66 -18.06 -27.38
CA LYS A 326 -4.75 -17.41 -26.64
C LYS A 326 -6.04 -17.39 -27.48
N GLN A 327 -5.93 -16.94 -28.73
CA GLN A 327 -7.07 -16.90 -29.67
C GLN A 327 -7.70 -18.29 -29.89
N ALA A 328 -6.88 -19.34 -29.95
CA ALA A 328 -7.38 -20.71 -30.06
C ALA A 328 -8.09 -21.21 -28.78
N ARG A 329 -7.72 -20.73 -27.59
CA ARG A 329 -8.41 -21.03 -26.32
C ARG A 329 -9.73 -20.28 -26.21
N ASP A 330 -9.75 -19.01 -26.59
CA ASP A 330 -10.93 -18.14 -26.48
C ASP A 330 -11.99 -18.46 -27.54
N SER A 331 -11.61 -19.14 -28.63
CA SER A 331 -12.54 -19.60 -29.66
C SER A 331 -12.12 -20.94 -30.29
N PRO A 332 -12.51 -22.07 -29.66
CA PRO A 332 -12.13 -23.42 -30.12
C PRO A 332 -12.60 -23.74 -31.54
N SER A 333 -13.71 -23.15 -31.99
CA SER A 333 -14.30 -23.30 -33.34
C SER A 333 -13.49 -22.62 -34.45
N LEU A 334 -12.62 -21.66 -34.11
CA LEU A 334 -11.76 -20.92 -35.04
C LEU A 334 -10.38 -21.57 -35.23
N SER A 335 -10.03 -22.57 -34.40
CA SER A 335 -8.72 -23.22 -34.35
C SER A 335 -8.32 -24.01 -35.61
N ARG A 336 -9.29 -24.49 -36.40
CA ARG A 336 -9.03 -25.30 -37.61
C ARG A 336 -8.98 -24.52 -38.91
N THR A 337 -9.55 -23.33 -38.97
CA THR A 337 -9.80 -22.63 -40.25
C THR A 337 -8.82 -21.48 -40.51
N PHE A 338 -8.17 -20.94 -39.48
CA PHE A 338 -7.31 -19.76 -39.61
C PHE A 338 -5.82 -20.04 -39.89
N ALA A 339 -5.42 -21.31 -40.01
CA ALA A 339 -4.06 -21.67 -40.40
C ALA A 339 -3.74 -21.40 -41.89
N LEU A 340 -4.76 -21.13 -42.73
CA LEU A 340 -4.63 -21.00 -44.18
C LEU A 340 -4.78 -19.56 -44.71
N ASP A 341 -5.48 -18.67 -44.00
CA ASP A 341 -5.74 -17.30 -44.48
C ASP A 341 -5.41 -16.27 -43.39
N ALA A 342 -4.14 -15.86 -43.34
CA ALA A 342 -3.71 -14.70 -42.58
C ALA A 342 -4.24 -13.41 -43.23
N LYS A 343 -5.50 -13.06 -42.94
CA LYS A 343 -6.06 -11.71 -43.09
C LYS A 343 -6.73 -11.25 -41.79
N ILE A 344 -6.01 -11.40 -40.68
CA ILE A 344 -6.31 -10.68 -39.45
C ILE A 344 -5.48 -9.38 -39.52
N PRO A 345 -6.07 -8.18 -39.33
CA PRO A 345 -5.37 -6.90 -39.47
C PRO A 345 -4.11 -6.77 -38.58
N VAL A 346 -4.11 -7.48 -37.44
CA VAL A 346 -2.97 -7.60 -36.50
C VAL A 346 -1.73 -8.23 -37.18
N PHE A 347 -1.93 -9.07 -38.19
CA PHE A 347 -0.88 -9.92 -38.76
C PHE A 347 -0.46 -9.57 -40.19
N SER A 348 -1.20 -8.75 -40.93
CA SER A 348 -0.76 -8.27 -42.24
C SER A 348 0.42 -7.28 -42.13
N SER A 349 0.45 -6.46 -41.08
CA SER A 349 1.59 -5.55 -40.77
C SER A 349 2.77 -6.29 -40.12
N PHE A 350 2.51 -7.24 -39.23
CA PHE A 350 3.52 -8.10 -38.59
C PHE A 350 4.25 -9.01 -39.57
N SER A 351 3.50 -9.71 -40.43
CA SER A 351 4.05 -10.59 -41.45
C SER A 351 4.91 -9.78 -42.43
N ALA A 352 4.42 -8.63 -42.89
CA ALA A 352 5.15 -7.77 -43.83
C ALA A 352 6.47 -7.21 -43.25
N ARG A 353 6.52 -6.88 -41.94
CA ARG A 353 7.74 -6.39 -41.26
C ARG A 353 8.76 -7.49 -40.97
N ILE A 354 8.32 -8.72 -40.70
CA ILE A 354 9.20 -9.87 -40.49
C ILE A 354 9.81 -10.34 -41.83
N THR A 355 9.08 -10.22 -42.95
CA THR A 355 9.51 -10.68 -44.27
C THR A 355 10.42 -9.71 -45.05
N GLY A 356 10.80 -8.56 -44.47
CA GLY A 356 11.53 -7.48 -45.14
C GLY A 356 13.05 -7.67 -45.36
N GLN A 357 13.61 -8.85 -45.09
CA GLN A 357 14.99 -9.20 -45.46
C GLN A 357 15.00 -10.51 -46.26
N GLU A 358 14.82 -10.36 -47.57
CA GLU A 358 15.10 -11.40 -48.57
C GLU A 358 16.60 -11.74 -48.54
N SER A 359 16.99 -12.75 -47.75
CA SER A 359 18.13 -13.65 -48.01
C SER A 359 18.50 -14.57 -46.82
N GLY A 360 17.81 -14.50 -45.67
CA GLY A 360 18.19 -15.31 -44.49
C GLY A 360 17.16 -16.29 -43.93
N ILE A 361 15.91 -16.30 -44.43
CA ILE A 361 14.79 -16.95 -43.72
C ILE A 361 14.06 -18.00 -44.58
N ALA A 362 14.77 -18.62 -45.53
CA ALA A 362 14.24 -19.81 -46.22
C ALA A 362 14.07 -21.02 -45.26
N ASP A 363 14.69 -20.98 -44.07
CA ASP A 363 14.61 -22.06 -43.07
C ASP A 363 13.60 -21.82 -41.93
N ALA A 364 12.81 -20.72 -41.94
CA ALA A 364 11.73 -20.51 -40.96
C ALA A 364 10.31 -20.57 -41.55
N MET A 365 10.17 -20.90 -42.84
CA MET A 365 8.91 -21.46 -43.33
C MET A 365 8.89 -22.94 -42.94
N ILE A 366 8.43 -23.23 -41.73
CA ILE A 366 7.98 -24.59 -41.38
C ILE A 366 6.89 -24.92 -42.41
N PRO A 367 7.09 -25.88 -43.34
CA PRO A 367 6.09 -26.22 -44.32
C PRO A 367 4.78 -26.54 -43.59
N ALA A 368 3.63 -26.19 -44.14
CA ALA A 368 2.33 -26.38 -43.50
C ALA A 368 2.12 -27.81 -42.92
N GLY A 369 2.81 -28.82 -43.45
CA GLY A 369 2.86 -30.18 -42.91
C GLY A 369 3.66 -30.40 -41.62
N ALA A 370 4.67 -29.58 -41.30
CA ALA A 370 5.47 -29.70 -40.07
C ALA A 370 4.86 -28.93 -38.88
N LEU A 371 3.98 -27.96 -39.14
CA LEU A 371 3.08 -27.36 -38.13
C LEU A 371 2.14 -28.43 -37.51
N LEU A 372 1.69 -29.41 -38.31
CA LEU A 372 0.88 -30.53 -37.85
C LEU A 372 1.62 -31.47 -36.87
N GLN A 373 2.93 -31.67 -37.02
CA GLN A 373 3.73 -32.49 -36.07
C GLN A 373 3.95 -31.80 -34.72
N LEU A 374 3.99 -30.47 -34.70
CA LEU A 374 4.09 -29.67 -33.47
C LEU A 374 2.72 -29.46 -32.77
N MET A 375 1.61 -29.59 -33.50
CA MET A 375 0.25 -29.44 -32.97
C MET A 375 -0.31 -30.72 -32.30
N PHE A 376 0.24 -31.89 -32.62
CA PHE A 376 -0.11 -33.17 -31.99
C PHE A 376 1.14 -34.06 -31.86
N PRO A 377 1.83 -34.11 -30.70
CA PRO A 377 2.89 -35.07 -30.51
C PRO A 377 2.26 -36.47 -30.52
N ARG A 378 2.64 -37.30 -31.50
CA ARG A 378 2.22 -38.71 -31.51
C ARG A 378 2.71 -39.36 -30.22
N HIS A 379 1.81 -39.72 -29.33
CA HIS A 379 2.10 -40.76 -28.34
C HIS A 379 2.35 -42.04 -29.12
N ASN A 380 3.60 -42.51 -29.08
CA ASN A 380 3.94 -43.88 -29.46
C ASN A 380 3.23 -44.83 -28.52
N ILE A 381 2.23 -45.55 -29.03
CA ILE A 381 1.91 -46.89 -28.55
C ILE A 381 1.62 -47.71 -29.81
N PHE A 382 2.25 -48.88 -29.87
CA PHE A 382 2.35 -49.83 -30.99
C PHE A 382 1.02 -50.17 -31.69
#